data_AF-A0AAD7HJT7-F1
#
_entry.id   AF-A0AAD7HJT7-F1
#
_cell.length_a   1.000
_cell.length_b   1.000
_cell.length_c   1.000
_cell.angle_alpha   90.00
_cell.angle_beta   90.00
_cell.angle_gamma   90.00
#
_symmetry.space_group_name_H-M   'P 1'
#
loop_
_entity.id
_entity.type
_entity.pdbx_description
1 polymer ?
#
loop_
_entity_poly.entity_id
_entity_poly.type
_entity_poly.pdbx_seq_one_letter_code
_entity_poly.pdbx_strand_id
1 'polypeptide(L)'
;MLDTDHLDSPRQRNEWHFPTVAAGTRFSYSWKQYLDPATGSSTHFFHLMQVFGVPENNPIVTLDVLNNTLKIVDYVSTTCGGVCPTTPLSNYLGKYTTHTIAGTFGPTGNLTYTVTSGSTKIISYSRTGGLGSGSG
;
A
#
# COMPACT_ATOMS: atom_id res chain seq x y z
N MET A 1 -23.55 -18.32 9.44
CA MET A 1 -24.27 -17.03 9.39
C MET A 1 -23.44 -16.11 8.52
N LEU A 2 -24.01 -15.53 7.47
CA LEU A 2 -23.31 -14.51 6.68
C LEU A 2 -23.15 -13.27 7.57
N ASP A 3 -21.95 -12.74 7.65
CA ASP A 3 -21.65 -11.49 8.35
C ASP A 3 -22.46 -10.36 7.69
N THR A 4 -23.32 -9.67 8.44
CA THR A 4 -24.20 -8.60 7.95
C THR A 4 -23.68 -7.20 8.26
N ASP A 5 -22.55 -7.05 8.96
CA ASP A 5 -22.00 -5.75 9.37
C ASP A 5 -21.40 -4.95 8.19
N HIS A 6 -21.45 -5.50 6.97
CA HIS A 6 -21.03 -4.83 5.73
C HIS A 6 -22.17 -4.08 5.02
N LEU A 7 -23.43 -4.20 5.46
CA LEU A 7 -24.58 -3.68 4.72
C LEU A 7 -24.70 -2.15 4.76
N ASP A 8 -24.18 -1.50 5.80
CA ASP A 8 -24.24 -0.03 5.95
C ASP A 8 -23.07 0.71 5.28
N SER A 9 -22.01 -0.03 4.89
CA SER A 9 -20.87 0.51 4.13
C SER A 9 -20.14 -0.63 3.38
N PRO A 10 -20.72 -1.16 2.30
CA PRO A 10 -20.15 -2.28 1.58
C PRO A 10 -18.77 -1.91 1.01
N ARG A 11 -17.72 -2.60 1.47
CA ARG A 11 -16.35 -2.43 0.96
C ARG A 11 -16.10 -3.42 -0.18
N GLN A 12 -15.56 -2.93 -1.29
CA GLN A 12 -15.11 -3.77 -2.40
C GLN A 12 -13.63 -4.11 -2.19
N ARG A 13 -13.34 -5.34 -1.75
CA ARG A 13 -11.97 -5.82 -1.53
C ARG A 13 -11.75 -7.16 -2.23
N ASN A 14 -10.74 -7.22 -3.08
CA ASN A 14 -10.19 -8.46 -3.61
C ASN A 14 -8.69 -8.44 -3.29
N GLU A 15 -8.34 -9.02 -2.15
CA GLU A 15 -7.05 -8.82 -1.51
C GLU A 15 -6.34 -10.15 -1.28
N TRP A 16 -5.03 -10.14 -1.47
CA TRP A 16 -4.13 -11.20 -1.01
C TRP A 16 -3.34 -10.66 0.17
N HIS A 17 -3.23 -11.47 1.22
CA HIS A 17 -2.68 -11.04 2.49
C HIS A 17 -1.46 -11.88 2.86
N PHE A 18 -0.38 -11.22 3.28
CA PHE A 18 0.79 -11.90 3.84
C PHE A 18 0.53 -12.29 5.31
N PRO A 19 1.30 -13.22 5.89
CA PRO A 19 1.15 -13.52 7.31
C PRO A 19 1.34 -12.27 8.17
N THR A 20 0.52 -12.13 9.21
CA THR A 20 0.67 -11.05 10.19
C THR A 20 2.01 -11.18 10.92
N VAL A 21 2.69 -10.06 11.09
CA VAL A 21 4.00 -9.98 11.73
C VAL A 21 3.89 -9.17 13.02
N ALA A 22 4.42 -9.72 14.11
CA ALA A 22 4.47 -9.06 15.41
C ALA A 22 5.40 -7.84 15.38
N ALA A 23 5.12 -6.84 16.23
CA ALA A 23 6.02 -5.71 16.43
C ALA A 23 7.45 -6.16 16.78
N GLY A 24 8.44 -5.41 16.31
CA GLY A 24 9.86 -5.73 16.47
C GLY A 24 10.39 -6.79 15.51
N THR A 25 9.52 -7.53 14.81
CA THR A 25 9.94 -8.54 13.84
C THR A 25 10.13 -7.93 12.45
N ARG A 26 11.22 -8.33 11.77
CA ARG A 26 11.49 -7.92 10.40
C ARG A 26 10.60 -8.67 9.42
N PHE A 27 10.18 -8.00 8.37
CA PHE A 27 9.50 -8.60 7.23
C PHE A 27 10.16 -8.17 5.93
N SER A 28 10.00 -9.01 4.91
CA SER A 28 10.42 -8.71 3.54
C SER A 28 9.58 -9.54 2.58
N TYR A 29 8.86 -8.87 1.69
CA TYR A 29 7.98 -9.50 0.71
C TYR A 29 8.21 -8.91 -0.68
N SER A 30 7.97 -9.74 -1.69
CA SER A 30 7.94 -9.30 -3.08
C SER A 30 6.85 -10.04 -3.84
N TRP A 31 6.17 -9.32 -4.73
CA TRP A 31 5.17 -9.88 -5.62
C TRP A 31 5.17 -9.15 -6.96
N LYS A 32 4.51 -9.74 -7.95
CA LYS A 32 4.26 -9.10 -9.24
C LYS A 32 2.79 -8.76 -9.38
N GLN A 33 2.51 -7.64 -10.03
CA GLN A 33 1.16 -7.20 -10.35
C GLN A 33 1.09 -6.79 -11.81
N TYR A 34 -0.06 -7.00 -12.44
CA TYR A 34 -0.41 -6.40 -13.72
C TYR A 34 -1.70 -5.61 -13.51
N LEU A 35 -1.73 -4.36 -14.00
CA LEU A 35 -2.95 -3.55 -14.01
C LEU A 35 -3.38 -3.31 -15.45
N ASP A 36 -4.60 -3.71 -15.77
CA ASP A 36 -5.14 -3.66 -17.12
C ASP A 36 -5.09 -2.21 -17.67
N PRO A 37 -4.64 -1.99 -18.93
CA PRO A 37 -4.57 -0.67 -19.53
C PRO A 37 -5.90 0.10 -19.56
N ALA A 38 -7.03 -0.61 -19.58
CA ALA A 38 -8.36 -0.04 -19.55
C ALA A 38 -8.84 0.31 -18.12
N THR A 39 -8.04 0.05 -17.09
CA THR A 39 -8.37 0.43 -15.71
C THR A 39 -8.50 1.95 -15.62
N GLY A 40 -9.72 2.41 -15.36
CA GLY A 40 -10.02 3.83 -15.18
C GLY A 40 -9.50 4.37 -13.84
N SER A 41 -9.49 5.70 -13.75
CA SER A 41 -9.29 6.42 -12.50
C SER A 41 -10.41 7.44 -12.34
N SER A 42 -10.71 7.81 -11.09
CA SER A 42 -11.79 8.74 -10.76
C SER A 42 -11.37 9.67 -9.62
N THR A 43 -12.30 10.50 -9.17
CA THR A 43 -12.17 11.32 -7.95
C THR A 43 -12.26 10.49 -6.66
N HIS A 44 -12.53 9.19 -6.77
CA HIS A 44 -12.49 8.24 -5.67
C HIS A 44 -11.25 7.35 -5.80
N PHE A 45 -10.57 7.12 -4.68
CA PHE A 45 -9.38 6.28 -4.65
C PHE A 45 -9.78 4.80 -4.77
N PHE A 46 -8.84 3.99 -5.25
CA PHE A 46 -8.82 2.57 -4.91
C PHE A 46 -7.39 2.14 -4.59
N HIS A 47 -7.27 1.18 -3.68
CA HIS A 47 -5.98 0.66 -3.23
C HIS A 47 -5.45 -0.42 -4.18
N LEU A 48 -4.18 -0.34 -4.53
CA LEU A 48 -3.43 -1.41 -5.18
C LEU A 48 -2.60 -2.23 -4.18
N MET A 49 -2.22 -1.62 -3.06
CA MET A 49 -1.46 -2.22 -1.97
C MET A 49 -1.78 -1.47 -0.69
N GLN A 50 -1.83 -2.18 0.43
CA GLN A 50 -1.82 -1.58 1.76
C GLN A 50 -0.88 -2.34 2.70
N VAL A 51 -0.26 -1.60 3.61
CA VAL A 51 0.26 -2.10 4.87
C VAL A 51 -0.78 -1.76 5.92
N PHE A 52 -1.31 -2.78 6.60
CA PHE A 52 -2.45 -2.60 7.49
C PHE A 52 -2.09 -2.92 8.94
N GLY A 53 -2.34 -1.97 9.84
CA GLY A 53 -2.20 -2.18 11.28
C GLY A 53 -3.34 -3.07 11.76
N VAL A 54 -3.06 -4.33 12.06
CA VAL A 54 -4.08 -5.32 12.42
C VAL A 54 -4.73 -4.98 13.77
N PRO A 55 -3.97 -4.70 14.85
CA PRO A 55 -4.57 -4.27 16.11
C PRO A 55 -5.28 -2.92 16.02
N GLU A 56 -4.76 -1.99 15.22
CA GLU A 56 -5.33 -0.64 15.05
C GLU A 56 -6.52 -0.60 14.07
N ASN A 57 -6.74 -1.69 13.34
CA ASN A 57 -7.76 -1.83 12.30
C ASN A 57 -7.76 -0.65 11.30
N ASN A 58 -6.57 -0.20 10.88
CA ASN A 58 -6.41 0.95 9.99
C ASN A 58 -5.23 0.79 9.02
N PRO A 59 -5.32 1.38 7.82
CA PRO A 59 -4.18 1.43 6.91
C PRO A 59 -3.06 2.28 7.53
N ILE A 60 -1.82 1.80 7.39
CA ILE A 60 -0.62 2.53 7.79
C ILE A 60 -0.07 3.27 6.57
N VAL A 61 0.13 2.54 5.47
CA VAL A 61 0.58 3.08 4.18
C VAL A 61 -0.18 2.39 3.06
N THR A 62 -0.58 3.13 2.04
CA THR A 62 -1.22 2.57 0.85
C THR A 62 -0.56 3.07 -0.44
N LEU A 63 -0.74 2.29 -1.51
CA LEU A 63 -0.55 2.71 -2.88
C LEU A 63 -1.92 2.86 -3.53
N ASP A 64 -2.27 4.09 -3.87
CA ASP A 64 -3.61 4.43 -4.37
C ASP A 64 -3.56 4.90 -5.82
N VAL A 65 -4.65 4.62 -6.53
CA VAL A 65 -4.97 5.27 -7.80
C VAL A 65 -6.06 6.31 -7.55
N LEU A 66 -5.81 7.57 -7.92
CA LEU A 66 -6.74 8.67 -7.77
C LEU A 66 -6.47 9.73 -8.84
N ASN A 67 -7.49 10.19 -9.57
CA ASN A 67 -7.39 11.23 -10.59
C ASN A 67 -6.18 11.07 -11.54
N ASN A 68 -6.07 9.90 -12.20
CA ASN A 68 -4.96 9.55 -13.10
C ASN A 68 -3.56 9.60 -12.47
N THR A 69 -3.50 9.55 -11.14
CA THR A 69 -2.25 9.58 -10.38
C THR A 69 -2.13 8.32 -9.55
N LEU A 70 -0.96 7.71 -9.60
CA LEU A 70 -0.52 6.72 -8.64
C LEU A 70 0.16 7.45 -7.48
N LYS A 71 -0.32 7.27 -6.26
CA LYS A 71 0.17 8.01 -5.08
C LYS A 71 0.38 7.10 -3.88
N ILE A 72 1.40 7.41 -3.10
CA ILE A 72 1.54 6.88 -1.74
C ILE A 72 0.66 7.71 -0.81
N VAL A 73 -0.02 7.06 0.12
CA VAL A 73 -0.63 7.71 1.28
C VAL A 73 -0.01 7.11 2.53
N ASP A 74 0.55 7.95 3.38
CA ASP A 74 0.96 7.56 4.73
C ASP A 74 -0.04 8.15 5.73
N TYR A 75 -0.75 7.28 6.43
CA TYR A 75 -1.79 7.65 7.39
C TYR A 75 -1.22 8.05 8.75
N VAL A 76 0.06 7.75 9.01
CA VAL A 76 0.73 8.14 10.25
C VAL A 76 1.48 9.47 10.07
N SER A 77 2.12 9.67 8.92
CA SER A 77 2.68 10.96 8.51
C SER A 77 1.95 11.43 7.26
N THR A 78 0.93 12.27 7.42
CA THR A 78 0.07 12.74 6.32
C THR A 78 0.81 13.48 5.21
N THR A 79 2.06 13.88 5.46
CA THR A 79 2.95 14.53 4.50
C THR A 79 4.03 13.59 3.96
N CYS A 80 4.13 12.35 4.43
CA CYS A 80 5.22 11.42 4.09
C CYS A 80 6.62 11.98 4.39
N GLY A 81 6.75 12.85 5.40
CA GLY A 81 7.98 13.61 5.67
C GLY A 81 8.19 14.84 4.76
N GLY A 82 7.19 15.22 3.96
CA GLY A 82 7.21 16.40 3.07
C GLY A 82 6.05 16.37 2.07
N VAL A 83 6.28 15.81 0.88
CA VAL A 83 5.24 15.52 -0.10
C VAL A 83 5.25 14.03 -0.37
N CYS A 84 4.07 13.39 -0.28
CA CYS A 84 3.96 11.98 -0.60
C CYS A 84 4.33 11.69 -2.05
N PRO A 85 5.11 10.63 -2.33
CA PRO A 85 5.47 10.26 -3.69
C PRO A 85 4.24 10.07 -4.58
N THR A 86 4.31 10.63 -5.78
CA THR A 86 3.30 10.47 -6.82
C THR A 86 3.96 10.23 -8.18
N THR A 87 3.22 9.61 -9.10
CA THR A 87 3.61 9.46 -10.51
C THR A 87 2.35 9.33 -11.37
N PRO A 88 2.37 9.73 -12.65
CA PRO A 88 1.25 9.48 -13.56
C PRO A 88 0.86 7.99 -13.58
N LEU A 89 -0.44 7.70 -13.54
CA LEU A 89 -0.95 6.32 -13.60
C LEU A 89 -0.53 5.60 -14.89
N SER A 90 -0.34 6.34 -15.99
CA SER A 90 0.19 5.83 -17.26
C SER A 90 1.58 5.21 -17.15
N ASN A 91 2.36 5.52 -16.10
CA ASN A 91 3.63 4.86 -15.84
C ASN A 91 3.47 3.43 -15.31
N TYR A 92 2.26 3.03 -14.91
CA TYR A 92 1.93 1.75 -14.28
C TYR A 92 1.03 0.86 -15.14
N LEU A 93 0.03 1.44 -15.81
CA LEU A 93 -0.95 0.72 -16.64
C LEU A 93 -0.29 -0.13 -17.73
N GLY A 94 -0.81 -1.33 -17.93
CA GLY A 94 -0.35 -2.26 -18.96
C GLY A 94 1.03 -2.86 -18.73
N LYS A 95 1.60 -2.70 -17.53
CA LYS A 95 2.93 -3.21 -17.20
C LYS A 95 2.86 -4.28 -16.13
N TYR A 96 3.74 -5.26 -16.24
CA TYR A 96 4.05 -6.15 -15.12
C TYR A 96 4.98 -5.40 -14.17
N THR A 97 4.46 -5.00 -13.03
CA THR A 97 5.22 -4.34 -11.97
C THR A 97 5.73 -5.37 -10.97
N THR A 98 6.93 -5.13 -10.45
CA THR A 98 7.48 -5.87 -9.30
C THR A 98 7.44 -4.96 -8.09
N HIS A 99 6.80 -5.45 -7.04
CA HIS A 99 6.69 -4.79 -5.76
C HIS A 99 7.68 -5.44 -4.81
N THR A 100 8.36 -4.62 -4.02
CA THR A 100 9.25 -5.05 -2.95
C THR A 100 8.96 -4.20 -1.74
N ILE A 101 8.70 -4.84 -0.61
CA ILE A 101 8.43 -4.17 0.66
C ILE A 101 9.22 -4.86 1.77
N ALA A 102 9.85 -4.09 2.63
CA ALA A 102 10.60 -4.63 3.77
C ALA A 102 10.61 -3.63 4.92
N GLY A 103 10.76 -4.14 6.14
CA GLY A 103 10.77 -3.29 7.30
C GLY A 103 10.74 -4.02 8.63
N THR A 104 10.43 -3.26 9.67
CA THR A 104 10.14 -3.74 11.02
C THR A 104 8.92 -2.97 11.53
N PHE A 105 7.93 -3.67 12.04
CA PHE A 105 6.77 -3.05 12.68
C PHE A 105 7.06 -2.64 14.13
N GLY A 106 6.24 -1.77 14.71
CA GLY A 106 6.40 -1.30 16.10
C GLY A 106 6.64 0.22 16.22
N PRO A 107 6.78 0.73 17.46
CA PRO A 107 6.90 2.16 17.76
C PRO A 107 8.11 2.86 17.11
N THR A 108 9.19 2.12 16.90
CA THR A 108 10.44 2.57 16.25
C THR A 108 10.70 1.83 14.94
N GLY A 109 9.61 1.46 14.26
CA GLY A 109 9.65 0.71 13.01
C GLY A 109 10.29 1.45 11.84
N ASN A 110 10.45 0.72 10.76
CA ASN A 110 10.84 1.26 9.46
C ASN A 110 10.15 0.49 8.33
N LEU A 111 9.95 1.19 7.22
CA LEU A 111 9.35 0.64 6.01
C LEU A 111 10.14 1.14 4.82
N THR A 112 10.45 0.25 3.90
CA THR A 112 10.88 0.58 2.55
C THR A 112 9.96 -0.14 1.58
N TYR A 113 9.47 0.59 0.58
CA TYR A 113 8.58 0.09 -0.45
C TYR A 113 9.03 0.62 -1.81
N THR A 114 9.08 -0.25 -2.81
CA THR A 114 9.44 0.13 -4.18
C THR A 114 8.62 -0.67 -5.18
N VAL A 115 8.23 0.01 -6.26
CA VAL A 115 7.62 -0.59 -7.43
C VAL A 115 8.50 -0.32 -8.64
N THR A 116 8.80 -1.37 -9.41
CA THR A 116 9.54 -1.28 -10.67
C THR A 116 8.77 -1.92 -11.82
N SER A 117 9.08 -1.54 -13.06
CA SER A 117 8.73 -2.27 -14.29
C SER A 117 10.04 -2.58 -15.01
N GLY A 118 10.49 -3.84 -14.96
CA GLY A 118 11.86 -4.18 -15.37
C GLY A 118 12.89 -3.45 -14.49
N SER A 119 13.82 -2.74 -15.12
CA SER A 119 14.83 -1.93 -14.42
C SER A 119 14.35 -0.51 -14.07
N THR A 120 13.19 -0.08 -14.56
CA THR A 120 12.68 1.28 -14.31
C THR A 120 11.91 1.34 -13.00
N LYS A 121 12.34 2.22 -12.10
CA LYS A 121 11.61 2.54 -10.86
C LYS A 121 10.39 3.42 -11.17
N ILE A 122 9.20 2.97 -10.77
CA ILE A 122 7.94 3.71 -10.96
C ILE A 122 7.66 4.61 -9.77
N ILE A 123 7.73 4.06 -8.56
CA ILE A 123 7.52 4.78 -7.31
C ILE A 123 8.29 4.10 -6.18
N SER A 124 8.78 4.89 -5.23
CA SER A 124 9.44 4.37 -4.03
C SER A 124 9.11 5.24 -2.83
N TYR A 125 9.07 4.61 -1.67
CA TYR A 125 8.77 5.26 -0.41
C TYR A 125 9.56 4.61 0.72
N SER A 126 10.01 5.43 1.66
CA SER A 126 10.68 4.95 2.87
C SER A 126 10.28 5.82 4.06
N ARG A 127 10.12 5.20 5.22
CA ARG A 127 9.87 5.92 6.47
C ARG A 127 10.43 5.20 7.67
N THR A 128 10.62 5.98 8.73
CA THR A 128 10.99 5.52 10.07
C THR A 128 9.96 6.02 11.08
N GLY A 129 9.84 5.36 12.23
CA GLY A 129 8.90 5.69 13.30
C GLY A 129 7.78 4.66 13.42
N GLY A 130 6.69 5.04 14.10
CA GLY A 130 5.61 4.12 14.44
C GLY A 130 4.92 3.49 13.22
N LEU A 131 4.95 2.15 13.13
CA LEU A 131 4.29 1.35 12.09
C LEU A 131 3.34 0.31 12.70
N GLY A 132 2.46 0.77 13.59
CA GLY A 132 1.52 -0.09 14.32
C GLY A 132 2.18 -1.04 15.32
N SER A 133 1.36 -1.72 16.11
CA SER A 133 1.76 -2.73 17.11
C SER A 133 1.78 -4.17 16.54
N GLY A 134 1.41 -4.32 15.26
CA GLY A 134 1.46 -5.54 14.47
C GLY A 134 0.74 -5.31 13.15
N SER A 135 1.15 -5.99 12.07
CA SER A 135 0.60 -5.67 10.75
C SER A 135 0.75 -6.77 9.72
N GLY A 136 -0.05 -6.68 8.67
CA GLY A 136 -0.10 -7.57 7.52
C GLY A 136 -0.37 -6.80 6.23
#